data_AF-A0A354CQY8-F1
#
_entry.id   AF-A0A354CQY8-F1
#
_cell.length_a   1.000
_cell.length_b   1.000
_cell.length_c   1.000
_cell.angle_alpha   90.00
_cell.angle_beta   90.00
_cell.angle_gamma   90.00
#
_symmetry.space_group_name_H-M   'P 1'
#
loop_
_entity.id
_entity.type
_entity.pdbx_description
1 polymer ?
#
loop_
_entity_poly.entity_id
_entity_poly.type
_entity_poly.pdbx_seq_one_letter_code
_entity_poly.pdbx_strand_id
1 'polypeptide(L)'
;MNMKKILAGATASVLAVSSLAAAANAYEASLMYADGSWSFNTMNEDAEYKKTTADITADGTYTVSADEFLMNSDDEDYTLGNGATVFCVDIVDLAKDKNCGAGSEAYDALQKDAKAADKMKVAQDAGINVTDVKVQITDADGKTTDIAVDQSKVLFGDLEGNGKIRIEIYNEYGETKENKPIDTTTIANAQKVAVTFTISGISDNEANGDATEAPEGDTTTGAAGDVNKPSTDKNQPNTGVEGVAVVAGLAVLAAGAIVVAKKRK
;
A
#
# COMPACT_ATOMS: atom_id res chain seq x y z
N MET A 1 16.12 19.33 -46.48
CA MET A 1 15.21 20.12 -45.62
C MET A 1 14.45 19.12 -44.77
N ASN A 2 14.93 18.89 -43.55
CA ASN A 2 14.46 17.79 -42.70
C ASN A 2 13.32 18.29 -41.81
N MET A 3 12.09 17.85 -42.09
CA MET A 3 10.92 18.13 -41.27
C MET A 3 10.99 17.31 -39.98
N LYS A 4 11.24 17.98 -38.86
CA LYS A 4 10.98 17.45 -37.52
C LYS A 4 9.46 17.42 -37.30
N LYS A 5 8.87 16.23 -37.22
CA LYS A 5 7.47 16.07 -36.81
C LYS A 5 7.40 16.25 -35.28
N ILE A 6 6.70 17.28 -34.84
CA ILE A 6 6.37 17.50 -33.44
C ILE A 6 5.17 16.61 -33.13
N LEU A 7 5.38 15.52 -32.41
CA LEU A 7 4.31 14.70 -31.86
C LEU A 7 3.94 15.30 -30.50
N ALA A 8 2.80 16.01 -30.45
CA ALA A 8 2.22 16.49 -29.21
C ALA A 8 1.52 15.31 -28.51
N GLY A 9 2.23 14.64 -27.61
CA GLY A 9 1.63 13.69 -26.67
C GLY A 9 0.98 14.46 -25.53
N ALA A 10 -0.35 14.36 -25.40
CA ALA A 10 -1.05 14.84 -24.21
C ALA A 10 -0.72 13.89 -23.06
N THR A 11 0.21 14.26 -22.19
CA THR A 11 0.42 13.57 -20.92
C THR A 11 -0.69 14.00 -19.97
N ALA A 12 -1.56 13.05 -19.59
CA ALA A 12 -2.46 13.22 -18.48
C ALA A 12 -1.63 13.19 -17.19
N SER A 13 -1.21 14.36 -16.72
CA SER A 13 -0.63 14.50 -15.40
C SER A 13 -1.74 14.33 -14.36
N VAL A 14 -1.76 13.17 -13.70
CA VAL A 14 -2.52 12.99 -12.46
C VAL A 14 -1.90 13.94 -11.43
N LEU A 15 -2.65 14.97 -11.05
CA LEU A 15 -2.31 15.82 -9.92
C LEU A 15 -2.68 15.07 -8.64
N ALA A 16 -1.68 14.53 -7.95
CA ALA A 16 -1.83 14.10 -6.57
C ALA A 16 -1.95 15.35 -5.69
N VAL A 17 -3.10 15.53 -5.02
CA VAL A 17 -3.22 16.49 -3.93
C VAL A 17 -2.81 15.77 -2.66
N SER A 18 -1.67 16.16 -2.10
CA SER A 18 -1.24 15.70 -0.78
C SER A 18 -2.08 16.38 0.30
N SER A 19 -2.99 15.65 0.92
CA SER A 19 -3.42 15.99 2.27
C SER A 19 -2.36 15.50 3.24
N LEU A 20 -1.53 16.41 3.75
CA LEU A 20 -0.68 16.12 4.90
C LEU A 20 -1.58 16.03 6.14
N ALA A 21 -2.20 14.87 6.33
CA ALA A 21 -2.60 14.43 7.66
C ALA A 21 -1.33 13.87 8.30
N ALA A 22 -0.86 14.50 9.38
CA ALA A 22 0.07 13.82 10.26
C ALA A 22 -0.69 12.65 10.90
N ALA A 23 -0.42 11.44 10.44
CA ALA A 23 -1.08 10.23 10.92
C ALA A 23 -0.08 9.32 11.65
N ALA A 24 -0.63 8.54 12.57
CA ALA A 24 -0.03 7.45 13.32
C ALA A 24 0.85 6.52 12.45
N ASN A 25 1.72 5.73 13.11
CA ASN A 25 2.64 4.73 12.54
C ASN A 25 2.28 4.31 11.09
N ALA A 26 2.98 4.88 10.11
CA ALA A 26 2.79 4.52 8.71
C ALA A 26 3.38 3.13 8.43
N TYR A 27 2.65 2.31 7.68
CA TYR A 27 3.19 1.07 7.14
C TYR A 27 3.82 1.33 5.77
N GLU A 28 5.12 1.08 5.62
CA GLU A 28 5.77 1.26 4.33
C GLU A 28 5.32 0.16 3.36
N ALA A 29 4.65 0.55 2.29
CA ALA A 29 4.38 -0.29 1.13
C ALA A 29 5.47 -0.10 0.10
N SER A 30 5.96 -1.21 -0.45
CA SER A 30 7.14 -1.19 -1.29
C SER A 30 7.09 -2.32 -2.33
N LEU A 31 7.54 -2.04 -3.55
CA LEU A 31 7.57 -3.05 -4.61
C LEU A 31 8.65 -4.11 -4.34
N MET A 32 8.27 -5.38 -4.49
CA MET A 32 9.15 -6.54 -4.57
C MET A 32 9.08 -7.11 -5.98
N TYR A 33 10.06 -6.76 -6.80
CA TYR A 33 10.14 -7.15 -8.20
C TYR A 33 11.46 -7.86 -8.47
N ALA A 34 11.43 -8.90 -9.27
CA ALA A 34 12.60 -9.50 -9.90
C ALA A 34 12.22 -9.95 -11.30
N ASP A 35 13.07 -9.68 -12.29
CA ASP A 35 12.87 -10.18 -13.65
C ASP A 35 13.36 -11.64 -13.80
N GLY A 36 13.22 -12.20 -15.01
CA GLY A 36 13.61 -13.58 -15.32
C GLY A 36 15.08 -13.93 -15.01
N SER A 37 16.00 -12.96 -15.11
CA SER A 37 17.43 -13.17 -14.85
C SER A 37 17.84 -12.84 -13.41
N TRP A 38 16.93 -12.26 -12.62
CA TRP A 38 17.21 -11.65 -11.30
C TRP A 38 18.22 -10.49 -11.34
N SER A 39 18.72 -10.14 -12.52
CA SER A 39 19.63 -9.02 -12.71
C SER A 39 18.95 -7.69 -12.38
N PHE A 40 17.64 -7.62 -12.62
CA PHE A 40 16.80 -6.51 -12.17
C PHE A 40 15.93 -6.97 -11.02
N ASN A 41 16.28 -6.60 -9.81
CA ASN A 41 15.45 -6.90 -8.66
C ASN A 41 15.46 -5.78 -7.62
N THR A 42 14.31 -5.52 -7.01
CA THR A 42 14.13 -4.45 -6.00
C THR A 42 14.39 -4.90 -4.57
N MET A 43 14.97 -6.10 -4.40
CA MET A 43 15.27 -6.74 -3.12
C MET A 43 16.78 -6.67 -2.79
N ASN A 44 17.60 -6.22 -3.74
CA ASN A 44 19.01 -5.99 -3.55
C ASN A 44 19.24 -4.52 -3.13
N GLU A 45 19.67 -4.31 -1.89
CA GLU A 45 19.95 -2.97 -1.35
C GLU A 45 21.10 -2.25 -2.06
N ASP A 46 21.98 -2.98 -2.74
CA ASP A 46 23.14 -2.44 -3.46
C ASP A 46 22.84 -2.04 -4.92
N ALA A 47 21.61 -2.26 -5.40
CA ALA A 47 21.27 -2.02 -6.79
C ALA A 47 20.78 -0.57 -7.05
N GLU A 48 21.24 0.00 -8.16
CA GLU A 48 20.91 1.36 -8.60
C GLU A 48 19.59 1.39 -9.37
N TYR A 49 18.48 1.40 -8.64
CA TYR A 49 17.14 1.70 -9.18
C TYR A 49 16.47 2.74 -8.29
N LYS A 50 15.52 3.53 -8.81
CA LYS A 50 14.70 4.38 -7.93
C LYS A 50 13.39 3.71 -7.63
N LYS A 51 13.21 3.42 -6.35
CA LYS A 51 11.97 2.90 -5.81
C LYS A 51 11.13 4.05 -5.27
N THR A 52 9.83 3.98 -5.52
CA THR A 52 8.82 4.76 -4.83
C THR A 52 8.12 3.85 -3.84
N THR A 53 8.18 4.20 -2.57
CA THR A 53 7.40 3.60 -1.50
C THR A 53 6.13 4.43 -1.26
N ALA A 54 5.17 3.85 -0.56
CA ALA A 54 3.98 4.56 -0.11
C ALA A 54 3.77 4.32 1.38
N ASP A 55 3.52 5.40 2.12
CA ASP A 55 3.17 5.34 3.53
C ASP A 55 1.67 5.05 3.66
N ILE A 56 1.33 3.83 4.08
CA ILE A 56 -0.05 3.41 4.30
C ILE A 56 -0.47 3.84 5.69
N THR A 57 -1.28 4.90 5.75
CA THR A 57 -1.73 5.53 6.99
C THR A 57 -3.24 5.41 7.23
N ALA A 58 -4.00 5.10 6.18
CA ALA A 58 -5.45 4.98 6.24
C ALA A 58 -5.97 4.11 5.08
N ASP A 59 -7.28 3.86 5.07
CA ASP A 59 -7.95 3.30 3.90
C ASP A 59 -7.73 4.22 2.69
N GLY A 60 -7.40 3.65 1.54
CA GLY A 60 -7.15 4.46 0.35
C GLY A 60 -6.49 3.73 -0.80
N THR A 61 -6.26 4.49 -1.87
CA THR A 61 -5.54 4.03 -3.06
C THR A 61 -4.12 4.56 -3.05
N TYR A 62 -3.16 3.65 -3.19
CA TYR A 62 -1.73 3.94 -3.11
C TYR A 62 -1.02 3.41 -4.36
N THR A 63 0.10 4.03 -4.71
CA THR A 63 0.95 3.60 -5.82
C THR A 63 2.39 3.43 -5.35
N VAL A 64 2.97 2.27 -5.65
CA VAL A 64 4.41 2.01 -5.53
C VAL A 64 4.99 1.79 -6.91
N SER A 65 6.26 2.10 -7.10
CA SER A 65 6.93 1.84 -8.38
C SER A 65 8.41 1.56 -8.21
N ALA A 66 9.00 0.94 -9.22
CA ALA A 66 10.43 0.97 -9.44
C ALA A 66 10.66 1.46 -10.87
N ASP A 67 11.55 2.43 -11.01
CA ASP A 67 12.01 2.96 -12.28
C ASP A 67 13.52 2.76 -12.42
N GLU A 68 14.05 3.14 -13.58
CA GLU A 68 15.46 3.05 -13.88
C GLU A 68 15.98 1.64 -13.63
N PHE A 69 15.24 0.62 -14.13
CA PHE A 69 15.77 -0.72 -14.35
C PHE A 69 16.86 -0.66 -15.44
N LEU A 70 17.93 0.06 -15.17
CA LEU A 70 19.15 0.14 -15.96
C LEU A 70 20.20 -0.48 -15.07
N MET A 71 20.71 -1.66 -15.44
CA MET A 71 21.90 -2.14 -14.76
C MET A 71 22.99 -1.12 -15.05
N ASN A 72 23.70 -0.74 -14.00
CA ASN A 72 24.94 -0.01 -14.13
C ASN A 72 25.96 -0.97 -14.78
N SER A 73 26.01 -0.97 -16.11
CA SER A 73 27.10 -1.61 -16.86
C SER A 73 27.81 -0.56 -17.67
N ASP A 74 29.13 -0.48 -17.50
CA ASP A 74 30.05 0.23 -18.38
C ASP A 74 30.04 -0.33 -19.83
N ASP A 75 29.22 -1.34 -20.12
CA ASP A 75 28.94 -1.91 -21.43
C ASP A 75 27.63 -1.37 -22.01
N GLU A 76 27.69 -0.90 -23.27
CA GLU A 76 26.59 -0.29 -24.03
C GLU A 76 25.44 -1.26 -24.40
N ASP A 77 25.55 -2.54 -24.03
CA ASP A 77 24.53 -3.57 -24.30
C ASP A 77 23.58 -3.73 -23.10
N TYR A 78 22.58 -2.84 -23.04
CA TYR A 78 21.46 -2.93 -22.11
C TYR A 78 20.65 -4.21 -22.37
N THR A 79 20.75 -5.22 -21.51
CA THR A 79 19.74 -6.29 -21.50
C THR A 79 18.55 -5.79 -20.70
N LEU A 80 17.41 -5.61 -21.35
CA LEU A 80 16.20 -5.17 -20.67
C LEU A 80 15.55 -6.35 -19.92
N GLY A 81 14.84 -6.04 -18.83
CA GLY A 81 14.20 -7.05 -17.98
C GLY A 81 13.26 -7.97 -18.77
N ASN A 82 13.35 -9.28 -18.51
CA ASN A 82 12.56 -10.31 -19.20
C ASN A 82 11.39 -10.79 -18.34
N GLY A 83 10.28 -10.08 -18.41
CA GLY A 83 9.08 -10.39 -17.63
C GLY A 83 9.32 -10.31 -16.11
N ALA A 84 8.54 -11.06 -15.34
CA ALA A 84 8.64 -11.09 -13.88
C ALA A 84 8.79 -12.52 -13.35
N THR A 85 9.74 -12.71 -12.45
CA THR A 85 9.89 -13.89 -11.57
C THR A 85 9.22 -13.65 -10.23
N VAL A 86 9.40 -12.45 -9.68
CA VAL A 86 8.71 -11.97 -8.48
C VAL A 86 8.08 -10.63 -8.83
N PHE A 87 6.80 -10.44 -8.51
CA PHE A 87 6.10 -9.19 -8.68
C PHE A 87 5.02 -9.07 -7.61
N CYS A 88 5.38 -8.42 -6.52
CA CYS A 88 4.55 -8.25 -5.35
C CYS A 88 4.66 -6.82 -4.82
N VAL A 89 3.73 -6.45 -3.94
CA VAL A 89 3.88 -5.30 -3.05
C VAL A 89 3.91 -5.84 -1.63
N ASP A 90 4.94 -5.50 -0.87
CA ASP A 90 5.01 -5.83 0.56
C ASP A 90 4.70 -4.57 1.36
N ILE A 91 3.79 -4.70 2.34
CA ILE A 91 3.45 -3.69 3.34
C ILE A 91 4.02 -4.16 4.67
N VAL A 92 5.07 -3.48 5.12
CA VAL A 92 5.88 -3.88 6.29
C VAL A 92 5.05 -3.82 7.56
N ASP A 93 5.22 -4.81 8.45
CA ASP A 93 4.62 -4.94 9.79
C ASP A 93 3.07 -4.94 9.88
N LEU A 94 2.36 -4.68 8.78
CA LEU A 94 0.90 -4.54 8.81
C LEU A 94 0.20 -5.82 9.29
N ALA A 95 0.64 -7.00 8.88
CA ALA A 95 -0.02 -8.25 9.30
C ALA A 95 0.24 -8.56 10.77
N LYS A 96 1.46 -8.25 11.25
CA LYS A 96 1.82 -8.36 12.67
C LYS A 96 0.96 -7.44 13.53
N ASP A 97 0.88 -6.15 13.17
CA ASP A 97 0.15 -5.15 13.94
C ASP A 97 -1.37 -5.38 13.91
N LYS A 98 -1.89 -5.92 12.82
CA LYS A 98 -3.31 -6.32 12.70
C LYS A 98 -3.59 -7.71 13.27
N ASN A 99 -2.60 -8.35 13.89
CA ASN A 99 -2.69 -9.68 14.49
C ASN A 99 -3.28 -10.72 13.51
N CYS A 100 -2.84 -10.68 12.26
CA CYS A 100 -3.31 -11.56 11.17
C CYS A 100 -2.17 -12.24 10.39
N GLY A 101 -0.95 -12.15 10.90
CA GLY A 101 0.23 -12.87 10.41
C GLY A 101 0.72 -13.96 11.37
N ALA A 102 1.88 -14.53 11.06
CA ALA A 102 2.53 -15.55 11.90
C ALA A 102 2.67 -15.09 13.36
N GLY A 103 2.31 -15.98 14.29
CA GLY A 103 2.24 -15.67 15.73
C GLY A 103 0.88 -15.20 16.23
N SER A 104 -0.09 -14.96 15.34
CA SER A 104 -1.50 -14.77 15.72
C SER A 104 -2.21 -16.12 15.88
N GLU A 105 -3.20 -16.19 16.78
CA GLU A 105 -3.98 -17.43 17.00
C GLU A 105 -4.63 -17.95 15.71
N ALA A 106 -5.22 -17.06 14.90
CA ALA A 106 -5.88 -17.42 13.66
C ALA A 106 -4.91 -17.95 12.59
N TYR A 107 -3.73 -17.33 12.47
CA TYR A 107 -2.71 -17.79 11.53
C TYR A 107 -2.05 -19.09 11.99
N ASP A 108 -1.72 -19.21 13.28
CA ASP A 108 -1.05 -20.40 13.82
C ASP A 108 -1.97 -21.62 13.91
N ALA A 109 -3.29 -21.41 13.92
CA ALA A 109 -4.28 -22.47 13.79
C ALA A 109 -4.38 -23.05 12.35
N LEU A 110 -3.78 -22.40 11.36
CA LEU A 110 -3.73 -22.92 10.00
C LEU A 110 -2.92 -24.22 9.94
N GLN A 111 -3.32 -25.10 9.02
CA GLN A 111 -2.55 -26.32 8.75
C GLN A 111 -1.18 -25.96 8.16
N LYS A 112 -0.17 -26.81 8.36
CA LYS A 112 1.20 -26.55 7.87
C LYS A 112 1.29 -26.36 6.36
N ASP A 113 0.35 -26.93 5.61
CA ASP A 113 0.22 -26.87 4.15
C ASP A 113 -0.90 -25.92 3.69
N ALA A 114 -1.37 -25.05 4.59
CA ALA A 114 -2.37 -24.03 4.31
C ALA A 114 -1.98 -23.20 3.08
N LYS A 115 -2.99 -22.97 2.24
CA LYS A 115 -2.84 -22.28 0.96
C LYS A 115 -2.77 -20.78 1.16
N ALA A 116 -2.30 -20.06 0.15
CA ALA A 116 -2.30 -18.61 0.17
C ALA A 116 -3.72 -18.04 0.36
N ALA A 117 -4.73 -18.73 -0.17
CA ALA A 117 -6.14 -18.39 0.05
C ALA A 117 -6.59 -18.50 1.53
N ASP A 118 -6.08 -19.48 2.29
CA ASP A 118 -6.38 -19.61 3.71
C ASP A 118 -5.75 -18.46 4.52
N LYS A 119 -4.50 -18.09 4.17
CA LYS A 119 -3.79 -16.95 4.78
C LYS A 119 -4.45 -15.62 4.41
N MET A 120 -4.93 -15.48 3.18
CA MET A 120 -5.71 -14.33 2.73
C MET A 120 -7.01 -14.21 3.51
N LYS A 121 -7.66 -15.34 3.82
CA LYS A 121 -8.87 -15.36 4.64
C LYS A 121 -8.59 -14.87 6.07
N VAL A 122 -7.44 -15.19 6.66
CA VAL A 122 -7.03 -14.65 7.96
C VAL A 122 -6.87 -13.12 7.91
N ALA A 123 -6.25 -12.58 6.86
CA ALA A 123 -6.14 -11.13 6.67
C ALA A 123 -7.52 -10.47 6.49
N GLN A 124 -8.41 -11.09 5.71
CA GLN A 124 -9.79 -10.62 5.50
C GLN A 124 -10.62 -10.62 6.78
N ASP A 125 -10.49 -11.66 7.61
CA ASP A 125 -11.18 -11.76 8.90
C ASP A 125 -10.69 -10.71 9.90
N ALA A 126 -9.43 -10.26 9.76
CA ALA A 126 -8.89 -9.10 10.49
C ALA A 126 -9.29 -7.75 9.87
N GLY A 127 -10.16 -7.74 8.86
CA GLY A 127 -10.70 -6.54 8.20
C GLY A 127 -9.85 -5.99 7.07
N ILE A 128 -8.68 -6.58 6.78
CA ILE A 128 -7.80 -6.13 5.70
C ILE A 128 -8.32 -6.62 4.36
N ASN A 129 -8.53 -5.69 3.43
CA ASN A 129 -8.91 -6.02 2.06
C ASN A 129 -8.08 -5.23 1.06
N VAL A 130 -7.73 -5.87 -0.05
CA VAL A 130 -7.03 -5.25 -1.18
C VAL A 130 -7.87 -5.43 -2.44
N THR A 131 -8.07 -4.34 -3.17
CA THR A 131 -8.89 -4.27 -4.37
C THR A 131 -8.26 -3.33 -5.40
N ASP A 132 -8.83 -3.27 -6.61
CA ASP A 132 -8.44 -2.35 -7.68
C ASP A 132 -6.92 -2.37 -8.00
N VAL A 133 -6.31 -3.55 -7.99
CA VAL A 133 -4.89 -3.71 -8.31
C VAL A 133 -4.67 -3.45 -9.79
N LYS A 134 -3.91 -2.41 -10.11
CA LYS A 134 -3.57 -1.97 -11.47
C LYS A 134 -2.08 -1.99 -11.64
N VAL A 135 -1.63 -2.54 -12.77
CA VAL A 135 -0.23 -2.56 -13.15
C VAL A 135 -0.05 -1.65 -14.37
N GLN A 136 0.91 -0.75 -14.28
CA GLN A 136 1.37 0.08 -15.40
C GLN A 136 2.84 -0.15 -15.64
N ILE A 137 3.21 -0.25 -16.91
CA ILE A 137 4.61 -0.28 -17.34
C ILE A 137 4.92 0.95 -18.19
N THR A 138 6.15 1.44 -18.12
CA THR A 138 6.66 2.48 -19.03
C THR A 138 7.89 1.95 -19.75
N ASP A 139 7.90 2.09 -21.09
CA ASP A 139 9.03 1.70 -21.93
C ASP A 139 10.10 2.81 -22.03
N ALA A 140 11.18 2.53 -22.78
CA ALA A 140 12.30 3.45 -22.98
C ALA A 140 11.94 4.75 -23.72
N ASP A 141 10.84 4.75 -24.47
CA ASP A 141 10.33 5.95 -25.16
C ASP A 141 9.41 6.78 -24.23
N GLY A 142 9.22 6.35 -22.98
CA GLY A 142 8.34 6.99 -22.00
C GLY A 142 6.87 6.68 -22.21
N LYS A 143 6.53 5.71 -23.08
CA LYS A 143 5.13 5.31 -23.31
C LYS A 143 4.67 4.39 -22.21
N THR A 144 3.53 4.74 -21.61
CA THR A 144 2.91 3.96 -20.54
C THR A 144 1.82 3.05 -21.09
N THR A 145 1.77 1.81 -20.58
CA THR A 145 0.78 0.78 -20.95
C THR A 145 0.18 0.17 -19.68
N ASP A 146 -1.15 0.09 -19.64
CA ASP A 146 -1.87 -0.65 -18.60
C ASP A 146 -1.81 -2.15 -18.90
N ILE A 147 -1.41 -2.94 -17.89
CA ILE A 147 -1.47 -4.40 -17.95
C ILE A 147 -2.77 -4.86 -17.29
N ALA A 148 -3.52 -5.71 -17.99
CA ALA A 148 -4.75 -6.28 -17.46
C ALA A 148 -4.43 -7.22 -16.28
N VAL A 149 -5.06 -6.96 -15.13
CA VAL A 149 -4.92 -7.78 -13.92
C VAL A 149 -6.25 -8.48 -13.63
N ASP A 150 -6.22 -9.81 -13.58
CA ASP A 150 -7.33 -10.64 -13.11
C ASP A 150 -7.42 -10.52 -11.59
N GLN A 151 -8.28 -9.61 -11.12
CA GLN A 151 -8.47 -9.31 -9.69
C GLN A 151 -8.84 -10.54 -8.86
N SER A 152 -9.52 -11.53 -9.47
CA SER A 152 -9.96 -12.73 -8.76
C SER A 152 -8.82 -13.68 -8.39
N LYS A 153 -7.64 -13.47 -8.98
CA LYS A 153 -6.45 -14.29 -8.76
C LYS A 153 -5.39 -13.61 -7.91
N VAL A 154 -5.54 -12.30 -7.65
CA VAL A 154 -4.66 -11.58 -6.75
C VAL A 154 -4.83 -12.16 -5.35
N LEU A 155 -3.72 -12.54 -4.75
CA LEU A 155 -3.66 -13.03 -3.38
C LEU A 155 -3.07 -11.94 -2.49
N PHE A 156 -3.54 -11.84 -1.25
CA PHE A 156 -2.91 -10.97 -0.26
C PHE A 156 -2.92 -11.57 1.15
N GLY A 157 -2.03 -11.12 2.02
CA GLY A 157 -1.93 -11.57 3.42
C GLY A 157 -0.49 -11.79 3.85
N ASP A 158 -0.27 -12.39 5.02
CA ASP A 158 1.06 -12.85 5.44
C ASP A 158 1.42 -14.17 4.75
N LEU A 159 1.62 -14.10 3.43
CA LEU A 159 1.78 -15.29 2.59
C LEU A 159 3.07 -16.06 2.91
N GLU A 160 4.09 -15.37 3.45
CA GLU A 160 5.39 -15.92 3.79
C GLU A 160 5.60 -16.17 5.29
N GLY A 161 4.68 -15.74 6.15
CA GLY A 161 4.81 -15.87 7.61
C GLY A 161 5.86 -14.94 8.21
N ASN A 162 6.06 -13.76 7.62
CA ASN A 162 7.07 -12.78 8.03
C ASN A 162 6.47 -11.48 8.58
N GLY A 163 5.17 -11.47 8.90
CA GLY A 163 4.49 -10.34 9.55
C GLY A 163 4.10 -9.20 8.61
N LYS A 164 4.30 -9.35 7.29
CA LYS A 164 3.93 -8.36 6.28
C LYS A 164 2.59 -8.70 5.65
N ILE A 165 1.87 -7.70 5.14
CA ILE A 165 0.85 -7.97 4.12
C ILE A 165 1.54 -7.92 2.76
N ARG A 166 1.64 -9.06 2.09
CA ARG A 166 2.03 -9.13 0.68
C ARG A 166 0.78 -9.03 -0.18
N ILE A 167 0.82 -8.25 -1.25
CA ILE A 167 -0.09 -8.31 -2.40
C ILE A 167 0.68 -9.03 -3.51
N GLU A 168 0.33 -10.29 -3.77
CA GLU A 168 1.02 -11.12 -4.76
C GLU A 168 0.33 -11.00 -6.13
N ILE A 169 1.01 -10.37 -7.09
CA ILE A 169 0.55 -10.21 -8.48
C ILE A 169 1.14 -11.31 -9.35
N TYR A 170 2.39 -11.70 -9.09
CA TYR A 170 3.00 -12.92 -9.62
C TYR A 170 4.19 -13.33 -8.76
N ASN A 171 4.35 -14.62 -8.52
CA ASN A 171 5.53 -15.16 -7.87
C ASN A 171 5.78 -16.59 -8.37
N GLU A 172 6.93 -16.81 -9.01
CA GLU A 172 7.36 -18.14 -9.50
C GLU A 172 7.51 -19.17 -8.36
N TYR A 173 7.66 -18.70 -7.11
CA TYR A 173 7.78 -19.54 -5.92
C TYR A 173 6.48 -19.56 -5.08
N GLY A 174 5.45 -18.84 -5.52
CA GLY A 174 4.14 -18.74 -4.86
C GLY A 174 3.03 -19.45 -5.62
N GLU A 175 1.81 -19.38 -5.07
CA GLU A 175 0.64 -20.03 -5.68
C GLU A 175 0.13 -19.30 -6.93
N THR A 176 0.48 -18.01 -7.09
CA THR A 176 0.16 -17.25 -8.30
C THR A 176 0.91 -17.73 -9.55
N LYS A 177 1.96 -18.56 -9.43
CA LYS A 177 2.65 -19.18 -10.58
C LYS A 177 1.69 -19.94 -11.49
N GLU A 178 0.88 -20.82 -10.90
CA GLU A 178 -0.03 -21.70 -11.65
C GLU A 178 -1.39 -21.02 -11.89
N ASN A 179 -1.71 -19.98 -11.12
CA ASN A 179 -2.95 -19.20 -11.24
C ASN A 179 -2.65 -17.71 -11.45
N LYS A 180 -2.01 -17.38 -12.57
CA LYS A 180 -1.44 -16.05 -12.83
C LYS A 180 -2.51 -14.95 -12.91
N PRO A 181 -2.41 -13.90 -12.07
CA PRO A 181 -3.21 -12.66 -12.20
C PRO A 181 -2.90 -11.87 -13.48
N ILE A 182 -1.68 -11.98 -14.01
CA ILE A 182 -1.22 -11.26 -15.20
C ILE A 182 -0.44 -12.19 -16.15
N ASP A 183 -0.31 -11.80 -17.41
CA ASP A 183 0.70 -12.36 -18.30
C ASP A 183 2.05 -11.65 -18.07
N THR A 184 2.99 -12.32 -17.43
CA THR A 184 4.28 -11.69 -17.07
C THR A 184 5.14 -11.32 -18.28
N THR A 185 4.89 -11.92 -19.45
CA THR A 185 5.63 -11.60 -20.68
C THR A 185 5.35 -10.18 -21.17
N THR A 186 4.22 -9.58 -20.78
CA THR A 186 3.87 -8.21 -21.16
C THR A 186 4.69 -7.16 -20.43
N ILE A 187 5.43 -7.52 -19.38
CA ILE A 187 6.32 -6.61 -18.63
C ILE A 187 7.71 -6.52 -19.28
N ALA A 188 8.03 -7.41 -20.23
CA ALA A 188 9.32 -7.41 -20.89
C ALA A 188 9.66 -6.02 -21.46
N ASN A 189 10.91 -5.60 -21.30
CA ASN A 189 11.42 -4.31 -21.75
C ASN A 189 10.89 -3.06 -21.03
N ALA A 190 10.15 -3.22 -19.93
CA ALA A 190 9.75 -2.10 -19.10
C ALA A 190 10.97 -1.45 -18.41
N GLN A 191 11.08 -0.12 -18.51
CA GLN A 191 12.05 0.68 -17.74
C GLN A 191 11.48 1.15 -16.40
N LYS A 192 10.15 1.12 -16.28
CA LYS A 192 9.43 1.37 -15.04
C LYS A 192 8.26 0.42 -14.92
N VAL A 193 8.02 -0.06 -13.71
CA VAL A 193 6.78 -0.75 -13.33
C VAL A 193 6.15 -0.03 -12.14
N ALA A 194 4.85 0.17 -12.20
CA ALA A 194 4.06 0.81 -11.14
C ALA A 194 2.86 -0.06 -10.80
N VAL A 195 2.60 -0.21 -9.51
CA VAL A 195 1.42 -0.91 -8.99
C VAL A 195 0.60 0.11 -8.22
N THR A 196 -0.64 0.30 -8.65
CA THR A 196 -1.66 1.04 -7.89
C THR A 196 -2.62 0.04 -7.27
N PHE A 197 -2.97 0.19 -6.00
CA PHE A 197 -3.90 -0.70 -5.30
C PHE A 197 -4.74 0.08 -4.29
N THR A 198 -5.95 -0.38 -4.02
CA THR A 198 -6.79 0.13 -2.94
C THR A 198 -6.73 -0.83 -1.77
N ILE A 199 -6.45 -0.32 -0.58
CA ILE A 199 -6.46 -1.08 0.67
C ILE A 199 -7.49 -0.50 1.65
N SER A 200 -8.17 -1.38 2.38
CA SER A 200 -9.07 -1.01 3.48
C SER A 200 -8.80 -1.84 4.74
N GLY A 201 -9.36 -1.41 5.88
CA GLY A 201 -9.09 -2.00 7.20
C GLY A 201 -7.93 -1.32 7.94
N ILE A 202 -7.44 -0.21 7.41
CA ILE A 202 -6.45 0.68 7.99
C ILE A 202 -7.21 1.81 8.69
N SER A 203 -7.80 1.48 9.84
CA SER A 203 -8.23 2.51 10.79
C SER A 203 -7.01 3.21 11.38
N ASP A 204 -7.20 4.45 11.86
CA ASP A 204 -6.27 5.05 12.82
C ASP A 204 -5.97 3.97 13.86
N ASN A 205 -4.69 3.62 13.98
CA ASN A 205 -4.25 2.66 14.97
C ASN A 205 -4.62 3.31 16.32
N GLU A 206 -5.73 2.91 16.95
CA GLU A 206 -5.96 3.23 18.35
C GLU A 206 -4.72 2.69 19.04
N ALA A 207 -3.86 3.61 19.49
CA ALA A 207 -2.53 3.32 19.99
C ALA A 207 -2.64 2.06 20.83
N ASN A 208 -2.04 0.97 20.33
CA ASN A 208 -2.09 -0.33 20.96
C ASN A 208 -1.70 -0.10 22.41
N GLY A 209 -2.70 -0.12 23.29
CA GLY A 209 -2.53 0.28 24.67
C GLY A 209 -1.61 -0.75 25.25
N ASP A 210 -0.34 -0.40 25.41
CA ASP A 210 0.56 -1.15 26.25
C ASP A 210 -0.12 -1.23 27.61
N ALA A 211 -0.73 -2.37 27.88
CA ALA A 211 -1.18 -2.73 29.21
C ALA A 211 0.08 -3.00 30.00
N THR A 212 0.83 -1.93 30.33
CA THR A 212 1.83 -1.99 31.37
C THR A 212 1.04 -2.29 32.64
N GLU A 213 1.08 -3.55 33.09
CA GLU A 213 0.64 -3.92 34.43
C GLU A 213 1.28 -2.94 35.41
N ALA A 214 0.44 -2.11 36.04
CA ALA A 214 0.87 -1.30 37.16
C ALA A 214 1.32 -2.27 38.27
N PRO A 215 2.53 -2.10 38.84
CA PRO A 215 2.99 -3.02 39.86
C PRO A 215 2.12 -2.89 41.10
N GLU A 216 1.74 -4.03 41.68
CA GLU A 216 1.06 -4.12 42.97
C GLU A 216 1.87 -3.38 44.04
N GLY A 217 1.34 -2.26 44.52
CA GLY A 217 1.87 -1.49 45.64
C GLY A 217 1.07 -1.77 46.91
N ASP A 218 1.61 -2.65 47.74
CA ASP A 218 1.13 -3.01 49.06
C ASP A 218 0.97 -1.80 50.01
N THR A 219 0.02 -1.98 50.91
CA THR A 219 -0.54 -1.14 51.97
C THR A 219 0.45 -0.32 52.83
N THR A 220 0.08 0.91 53.20
CA THR A 220 0.13 1.41 54.59
C THR A 220 -0.73 2.69 54.82
N THR A 221 -1.70 2.53 55.72
CA THR A 221 -2.29 3.44 56.74
C THR A 221 -2.08 4.96 56.69
N GLY A 222 -3.19 5.72 56.72
CA GLY A 222 -3.20 7.17 57.01
C GLY A 222 -4.57 7.85 57.12
N ALA A 223 -5.26 7.64 58.25
CA ALA A 223 -6.36 8.38 58.91
C ALA A 223 -7.20 9.48 58.19
N ALA A 224 -8.51 9.23 58.21
CA ALA A 224 -9.67 10.07 58.57
C ALA A 224 -9.58 11.61 58.60
N GLY A 225 -10.54 12.24 57.91
CA GLY A 225 -10.97 13.63 58.10
C GLY A 225 -12.29 13.91 57.39
N ASP A 226 -13.41 13.46 57.99
CA ASP A 226 -14.78 13.86 57.63
C ASP A 226 -15.11 15.23 58.23
N VAL A 227 -15.56 16.18 57.40
CA VAL A 227 -16.41 17.30 57.84
C VAL A 227 -17.39 17.75 56.76
N ASN A 228 -18.67 17.45 57.01
CA ASN A 228 -19.87 18.29 56.82
C ASN A 228 -20.33 18.74 55.41
N LYS A 229 -21.50 18.22 55.02
CA LYS A 229 -22.51 18.75 54.07
C LYS A 229 -23.51 19.63 54.87
N PRO A 230 -24.17 20.73 54.37
CA PRO A 230 -25.04 20.71 53.18
C PRO A 230 -25.19 21.94 52.26
N SER A 231 -25.31 21.63 50.96
CA SER A 231 -26.23 22.12 49.90
C SER A 231 -26.70 23.59 49.90
N THR A 232 -26.44 24.30 48.78
CA THR A 232 -27.41 24.72 47.74
C THR A 232 -26.72 25.65 46.73
N ASP A 233 -26.65 25.30 45.44
CA ASP A 233 -27.06 26.23 44.38
C ASP A 233 -27.21 25.55 43.01
N LYS A 234 -28.27 25.94 42.31
CA LYS A 234 -28.64 25.50 40.96
C LYS A 234 -28.08 26.51 39.95
N ASN A 235 -27.20 26.10 39.03
CA ASN A 235 -27.30 26.52 37.63
C ASN A 235 -26.35 25.77 36.67
N GLN A 236 -26.90 25.35 35.54
CA GLN A 236 -26.29 24.93 34.26
C GLN A 236 -25.87 23.45 34.06
N PRO A 237 -26.46 22.76 33.06
CA PRO A 237 -25.85 21.60 32.42
C PRO A 237 -24.80 22.05 31.41
N ASN A 238 -23.57 21.54 31.52
CA ASN A 238 -22.59 21.68 30.43
C ASN A 238 -22.89 20.60 29.39
N THR A 239 -23.71 20.95 28.40
CA THR A 239 -23.91 20.19 27.17
C THR A 239 -22.68 20.35 26.28
N GLY A 240 -21.68 19.49 26.46
CA GLY A 240 -20.54 19.37 25.55
C GLY A 240 -20.89 18.50 24.35
N VAL A 241 -21.73 19.01 23.45
CA VAL A 241 -21.88 18.48 22.08
C VAL A 241 -21.65 19.65 21.13
N GLU A 242 -20.39 19.94 20.86
CA GLU A 242 -19.98 20.73 19.70
C GLU A 242 -18.74 20.05 19.12
N GLY A 243 -18.83 19.60 17.88
CA GLY A 243 -17.73 18.88 17.27
C GLY A 243 -18.03 18.27 15.91
N VAL A 244 -18.55 19.09 14.99
CA VAL A 244 -18.27 19.05 13.55
C VAL A 244 -18.61 17.74 12.81
N ALA A 245 -19.61 17.84 11.93
CA ALA A 245 -19.82 16.91 10.84
C ALA A 245 -18.54 16.77 9.99
N VAL A 246 -17.87 15.62 10.07
CA VAL A 246 -16.85 15.25 9.08
C VAL A 246 -17.56 14.51 7.95
N VAL A 247 -17.96 15.27 6.94
CA VAL A 247 -18.26 14.72 5.61
C VAL A 247 -16.92 14.44 4.94
N ALA A 248 -16.34 13.27 5.18
CA ALA A 248 -15.23 12.75 4.38
C ALA A 248 -15.80 11.95 3.21
N GLY A 249 -16.22 12.67 2.18
CA GLY A 249 -16.78 12.10 0.97
C GLY A 249 -16.76 13.14 -0.14
N LEU A 250 -15.57 13.40 -0.70
CA LEU A 250 -15.45 14.22 -1.91
C LEU A 250 -14.83 13.36 -3.01
N ALA A 251 -15.71 12.65 -3.70
CA ALA A 251 -15.47 12.24 -5.07
C ALA A 251 -15.27 13.50 -5.95
N VAL A 252 -14.27 13.48 -6.85
CA VAL A 252 -14.16 14.50 -7.90
C VAL A 252 -14.38 13.88 -9.27
N LEU A 253 -15.48 14.33 -9.87
CA LEU A 253 -15.79 14.28 -11.30
C LEU A 253 -14.95 15.36 -12.03
N ALA A 254 -14.37 15.03 -13.19
CA ALA A 254 -13.67 15.99 -14.01
C ALA A 254 -14.62 16.72 -14.98
N ALA A 255 -14.68 18.05 -14.88
CA ALA A 255 -15.21 18.96 -15.90
C ALA A 255 -14.09 19.31 -16.90
N GLY A 256 -14.32 19.08 -18.20
CA GLY A 256 -13.36 19.37 -19.26
C GLY A 256 -13.33 20.85 -19.67
N ALA A 257 -12.13 21.41 -19.82
CA ALA A 257 -11.91 22.68 -20.51
C ALA A 257 -11.40 22.42 -21.94
N ILE A 258 -12.22 22.79 -22.94
CA ILE A 258 -11.84 22.81 -24.36
C ILE A 258 -11.08 24.10 -24.64
N VAL A 259 -9.83 24.01 -25.09
CA VAL A 259 -9.11 25.16 -25.67
C VAL A 259 -9.43 25.24 -27.16
N VAL A 260 -10.26 26.22 -27.54
CA VAL A 260 -10.49 26.59 -28.94
C VAL A 260 -9.34 27.46 -29.43
N ALA A 261 -8.53 26.94 -30.35
CA ALA A 261 -7.51 27.73 -31.04
C ALA A 261 -8.17 28.69 -32.06
N LYS A 262 -8.08 30.00 -31.80
CA LYS A 262 -8.55 31.05 -32.72
C LYS A 262 -7.56 31.22 -33.88
N LYS A 263 -7.96 30.75 -35.07
CA LYS A 263 -7.26 30.98 -36.34
C LYS A 263 -7.29 32.48 -36.68
N ARG A 264 -6.13 33.14 -36.83
CA ARG A 264 -6.04 34.40 -37.58
C ARG A 264 -5.69 34.06 -39.03
N LYS A 265 -6.46 34.63 -39.97
CA LYS A 265 -6.17 34.67 -41.40
C LYS A 265 -4.92 35.52 -41.65
#